data_AF-A0A7S2QH73-F1
#
_entry.id   AF-A0A7S2QH73-F1
#
_cell.length_a   1.000
_cell.length_b   1.000
_cell.length_c   1.000
_cell.angle_alpha   90.00
_cell.angle_beta   90.00
_cell.angle_gamma   90.00
#
_symmetry.space_group_name_H-M   'P 1'
#
loop_
_entity.id
_entity.type
_entity.pdbx_description
1 polymer ?
#
loop_
_entity_poly.entity_id
_entity_poly.type
_entity_poly.pdbx_seq_one_letter_code
_entity_poly.pdbx_strand_id
1 'polypeptide(L)'
;AGTDVVDAKGGKGSATLSMAYAGARFANAVLSGLAGKEETTECAYVIRGSKEALPYMASKVTFGVNGVKEAHAFGPMSEHEQTRWSECVKQLKEEIDAGIAYAKTNALSCKRRGWSRPRAPPARASALPLRLPPSVSDAKVGNFKVCVCGGAGGIGQPLCLLMAQNPHVSELCVFDLTLAMVPAEGVAADLSHLEKKCSVSGYAIDKDDKPVDKLQECLTDCHLVLVPAGMPRKPGMTRADLLGVNAGIAKNIVEACAKFCPDAVLGLIVNPVNSVVPAMAELYKQKGLDPMKIIGISTLDVVRANKFVGEITGKNPNFINVPVVGGHAGVTILPVFSQDKVAKTIPADKVPDLDKHVQNAGTDVVDAKGGKGSATLSMAYAGARFGKAVLDGLAGRRRIECVYCKSDATDLPYFAQKVVLGEGGVTKVLK
;
A
#
# COMPACT_ATOMS: atom_id res chain seq x y z
N ALA A 1 9.69 -11.29 -20.59
CA ALA A 1 8.53 -11.18 -19.69
C ALA A 1 8.24 -9.70 -19.48
N GLY A 2 6.98 -9.28 -19.58
CA GLY A 2 6.57 -7.90 -19.36
C GLY A 2 6.36 -7.05 -20.63
N THR A 3 6.52 -7.61 -21.83
CA THR A 3 6.15 -6.91 -23.08
C THR A 3 4.65 -6.64 -23.12
N ASP A 4 3.86 -7.63 -22.73
CA ASP A 4 2.42 -7.54 -22.48
C ASP A 4 2.05 -6.41 -21.52
N VAL A 5 2.78 -6.26 -20.41
CA VAL A 5 2.55 -5.16 -19.45
C VAL A 5 2.98 -3.81 -20.03
N VAL A 6 4.08 -3.77 -20.78
CA VAL A 6 4.53 -2.54 -21.47
C VAL A 6 3.47 -2.10 -22.48
N ASP A 7 2.94 -3.03 -23.26
CA ASP A 7 1.90 -2.80 -24.26
C ASP A 7 0.60 -2.35 -23.59
N ALA A 8 0.19 -3.02 -22.51
CA ALA A 8 -0.98 -2.64 -21.72
C ALA A 8 -0.82 -1.28 -21.02
N LYS A 9 0.42 -0.85 -20.73
CA LYS A 9 0.75 0.49 -20.23
C LYS A 9 0.93 1.53 -21.35
N GLY A 10 0.73 1.17 -22.61
CA GLY A 10 0.92 2.05 -23.77
C GLY A 10 2.37 2.53 -23.91
N GLY A 11 3.34 1.68 -23.60
CA GLY A 11 4.78 1.97 -23.65
C GLY A 11 5.33 2.78 -22.47
N LYS A 12 4.50 3.13 -21.48
CA LYS A 12 4.87 4.07 -20.40
C LYS A 12 5.57 3.44 -19.19
N GLY A 13 5.93 2.17 -19.25
CA GLY A 13 6.71 1.52 -18.19
C GLY A 13 6.61 0.00 -18.20
N SER A 14 7.54 -0.65 -17.51
CA SER A 14 7.56 -2.10 -17.32
C SER A 14 6.66 -2.52 -16.16
N ALA A 15 6.69 -3.81 -15.78
CA ALA A 15 5.95 -4.40 -14.68
C ALA A 15 6.52 -3.97 -13.29
N THR A 16 6.51 -2.67 -13.02
CA THR A 16 7.16 -2.03 -11.88
C THR A 16 6.61 -2.48 -10.52
N LEU A 17 5.31 -2.78 -10.41
CA LEU A 17 4.69 -3.17 -9.14
C LEU A 17 5.04 -4.62 -8.78
N SER A 18 4.92 -5.55 -9.71
CA SER A 18 5.31 -6.95 -9.52
C SER A 18 6.82 -7.09 -9.30
N MET A 19 7.65 -6.32 -10.01
CA MET A 19 9.09 -6.24 -9.74
C MET A 19 9.42 -5.71 -8.33
N ALA A 20 8.72 -4.66 -7.88
CA ALA A 20 8.92 -4.13 -6.52
C ALA A 20 8.53 -5.15 -5.45
N TYR A 21 7.44 -5.89 -5.66
CA TYR A 21 7.05 -6.99 -4.78
C TYR A 21 8.10 -8.11 -4.74
N ALA A 22 8.57 -8.57 -5.91
CA ALA A 22 9.63 -9.58 -6.00
C ALA A 22 10.92 -9.13 -5.30
N GLY A 23 11.33 -7.87 -5.50
CA GLY A 23 12.48 -7.27 -4.81
C GLY A 23 12.30 -7.23 -3.30
N ALA A 24 11.11 -6.89 -2.79
CA ALA A 24 10.82 -6.89 -1.36
C ALA A 24 10.86 -8.30 -0.76
N ARG A 25 10.32 -9.31 -1.46
CA ARG A 25 10.37 -10.72 -1.05
C ARG A 25 11.81 -11.21 -0.96
N PHE A 26 12.60 -10.93 -2.00
CA PHE A 26 14.03 -11.25 -2.05
C PHE A 26 14.81 -10.60 -0.91
N ALA A 27 14.60 -9.30 -0.67
CA ALA A 27 15.25 -8.57 0.41
C ALA A 27 14.93 -9.18 1.79
N ASN A 28 13.69 -9.60 2.03
CA ASN A 28 13.30 -10.25 3.29
C ASN A 28 14.00 -11.61 3.48
N ALA A 29 14.16 -12.40 2.42
CA ALA A 29 14.93 -13.65 2.48
C ALA A 29 16.40 -13.36 2.85
N VAL A 30 17.05 -12.42 2.14
CA VAL A 30 18.43 -12.01 2.43
C VAL A 30 18.59 -11.55 3.88
N LEU A 31 17.71 -10.65 4.36
CA LEU A 31 17.78 -10.13 5.74
C LEU A 31 17.58 -11.22 6.80
N SER A 32 16.75 -12.22 6.53
CA SER A 32 16.51 -13.35 7.44
C SER A 32 17.75 -14.24 7.55
N GLY A 33 18.38 -14.56 6.42
CA GLY A 33 19.65 -15.28 6.38
C GLY A 33 20.80 -14.51 7.05
N LEU A 34 20.91 -13.20 6.79
CA LEU A 34 21.91 -12.33 7.43
C LEU A 34 21.74 -12.25 8.96
N ALA A 35 20.50 -12.30 9.44
CA ALA A 35 20.20 -12.29 10.87
C ALA A 35 20.46 -13.63 11.57
N GLY A 36 20.80 -14.70 10.82
CA GLY A 36 21.03 -16.04 11.38
C GLY A 36 19.80 -16.65 12.05
N LYS A 37 18.60 -16.17 11.71
CA LYS A 37 17.34 -16.59 12.35
C LYS A 37 16.83 -17.91 11.79
N GLU A 38 16.92 -18.07 10.48
CA GLU A 38 16.45 -19.24 9.74
C GLU A 38 17.10 -19.25 8.35
N GLU A 39 17.34 -20.45 7.80
CA GLU A 39 17.78 -20.59 6.42
C GLU A 39 16.59 -20.32 5.49
N THR A 40 16.63 -19.22 4.74
CA THR A 40 15.61 -18.89 3.75
C THR A 40 16.10 -19.15 2.34
N THR A 41 15.21 -19.62 1.47
CA THR A 41 15.52 -19.86 0.06
C THR A 41 14.76 -18.92 -0.87
N GLU A 42 15.41 -18.47 -1.93
CA GLU A 42 14.80 -17.67 -3.01
C GLU A 42 15.53 -17.93 -4.34
N CYS A 43 14.92 -17.62 -5.48
CA CYS A 43 15.63 -17.63 -6.76
C CYS A 43 16.45 -16.34 -6.94
N ALA A 44 17.72 -16.49 -7.29
CA ALA A 44 18.68 -15.39 -7.47
C ALA A 44 19.55 -15.64 -8.70
N TYR A 45 19.88 -14.59 -9.46
CA TYR A 45 20.87 -14.67 -10.54
C TYR A 45 22.27 -14.63 -9.92
N VAL A 46 22.95 -15.78 -9.87
CA VAL A 46 24.20 -15.96 -9.12
C VAL A 46 25.25 -16.68 -9.93
N ILE A 47 26.50 -16.60 -9.45
CA ILE A 47 27.58 -17.41 -9.98
C ILE A 47 27.37 -18.86 -9.56
N ARG A 48 27.35 -19.76 -10.53
CA ARG A 48 27.43 -21.20 -10.30
C ARG A 48 28.87 -21.63 -10.56
N GLY A 49 29.43 -22.49 -9.71
CA GLY A 49 30.88 -22.76 -9.64
C GLY A 49 31.53 -23.09 -10.99
N SER A 50 32.86 -22.99 -11.07
CA SER A 50 33.66 -23.02 -12.31
C SER A 50 33.55 -24.25 -13.23
N LYS A 51 32.76 -25.26 -12.85
CA LYS A 51 32.54 -26.49 -13.62
C LYS A 51 31.23 -26.50 -14.42
N GLU A 52 30.38 -25.48 -14.29
CA GLU A 52 29.12 -25.40 -15.04
C GLU A 52 29.29 -24.69 -16.40
N ALA A 53 28.48 -25.09 -17.40
CA ALA A 53 28.54 -24.57 -18.77
C ALA A 53 28.22 -23.06 -18.87
N LEU A 54 27.49 -22.53 -17.88
CA LEU A 54 27.22 -21.11 -17.72
C LEU A 54 27.67 -20.64 -16.32
N PRO A 55 28.54 -19.63 -16.24
CA PRO A 55 29.01 -19.14 -14.95
C PRO A 55 27.97 -18.34 -14.18
N TYR A 56 26.94 -17.79 -14.83
CA TYR A 56 25.88 -17.00 -14.19
C TYR A 56 24.49 -17.50 -14.57
N MET A 57 23.61 -17.70 -13.59
CA MET A 57 22.25 -18.17 -13.84
C MET A 57 21.29 -17.93 -12.67
N ALA A 58 20.02 -17.74 -12.97
CA ALA A 58 18.94 -17.73 -11.97
C ALA A 58 18.82 -19.14 -11.34
N SER A 59 19.08 -19.22 -10.04
CA SER A 59 19.09 -20.49 -9.29
C SER A 59 18.40 -20.32 -7.95
N LYS A 60 17.76 -21.38 -7.46
CA LYS A 60 17.34 -21.41 -6.05
C LYS A 60 18.60 -21.36 -5.18
N VAL A 61 18.64 -20.43 -4.24
CA VAL A 61 19.77 -20.25 -3.31
C VAL A 61 19.29 -20.27 -1.87
N THR A 62 20.15 -20.73 -0.95
CA THR A 62 19.97 -20.52 0.50
C THR A 62 20.79 -19.31 0.93
N PHE A 63 20.19 -18.40 1.70
CA PHE A 63 20.91 -17.28 2.33
C PHE A 63 21.36 -17.64 3.74
N GLY A 64 22.59 -17.26 4.07
CA GLY A 64 23.16 -17.31 5.41
C GLY A 64 23.81 -15.98 5.82
N VAL A 65 24.56 -16.00 6.92
CA VAL A 65 25.13 -14.80 7.54
C VAL A 65 26.14 -14.03 6.67
N ASN A 66 26.64 -14.64 5.60
CA ASN A 66 27.60 -14.04 4.66
C ASN A 66 27.02 -13.88 3.24
N GLY A 67 25.70 -13.85 3.08
CA GLY A 67 25.04 -13.79 1.78
C GLY A 67 24.61 -15.17 1.29
N VAL A 68 24.80 -15.46 0.00
CA VAL A 68 24.46 -16.78 -0.58
C VAL A 68 25.36 -17.85 0.05
N LYS A 69 24.74 -18.79 0.77
CA LYS A 69 25.41 -19.95 1.38
C LYS A 69 25.56 -21.10 0.37
N GLU A 70 24.52 -21.33 -0.43
CA GLU A 70 24.43 -22.45 -1.35
C GLU A 70 23.57 -22.08 -2.56
N ALA A 71 23.97 -22.55 -3.75
CA ALA A 71 23.15 -22.55 -4.95
C ALA A 71 22.73 -24.00 -5.27
N HIS A 72 21.43 -24.25 -5.27
CA HIS A 72 20.86 -25.60 -5.37
C HIS A 72 20.89 -26.13 -6.80
N ALA A 73 20.95 -27.45 -6.96
CA ALA A 73 20.76 -28.11 -8.25
C ALA A 73 19.31 -27.95 -8.74
N PHE A 74 19.10 -27.94 -10.07
CA PHE A 74 17.77 -27.80 -10.67
C PHE A 74 16.89 -29.04 -10.53
N GLY A 75 17.49 -30.20 -10.20
CA GLY A 75 16.78 -31.46 -10.17
C GLY A 75 16.45 -32.00 -11.58
N PRO A 76 15.61 -33.03 -11.67
CA PRO A 76 15.18 -33.58 -12.95
C PRO A 76 14.28 -32.58 -13.70
N MET A 77 14.41 -32.54 -15.03
CA MET A 77 13.61 -31.70 -15.93
C MET A 77 12.79 -32.59 -16.87
N SER A 78 11.58 -32.15 -17.20
CA SER A 78 10.77 -32.73 -18.27
C SER A 78 11.44 -32.56 -19.64
N GLU A 79 10.98 -33.32 -20.63
CA GLU A 79 11.51 -33.22 -22.01
C GLU A 79 11.36 -31.80 -22.57
N HIS A 80 10.21 -31.16 -22.36
CA HIS A 80 9.98 -29.77 -22.76
C HIS A 80 10.97 -28.79 -22.10
N GLU A 81 11.22 -28.94 -20.80
CA GLU A 81 12.16 -28.10 -20.06
C GLU A 81 13.61 -28.32 -20.54
N GLN A 82 13.98 -29.54 -20.92
CA GLN A 82 15.30 -29.85 -21.50
C GLN A 82 15.50 -29.20 -22.88
N THR A 83 14.45 -29.18 -23.72
CA THR A 83 14.47 -28.44 -24.99
C THR A 83 14.66 -26.94 -24.75
N ARG A 84 13.84 -26.35 -23.87
CA ARG A 84 13.91 -24.92 -23.50
C ARG A 84 15.23 -24.54 -22.84
N TRP A 85 15.81 -25.46 -22.07
CA TRP A 85 17.13 -25.27 -21.46
C TRP A 85 18.21 -25.01 -22.51
N SER A 86 18.19 -25.74 -23.62
CA SER A 86 19.19 -25.60 -24.68
C SER A 86 19.11 -24.22 -25.37
N GLU A 87 17.89 -23.74 -25.61
CA GLU A 87 17.65 -22.39 -26.12
C GLU A 87 18.11 -21.31 -25.14
N CYS A 88 17.73 -21.47 -23.86
CA CYS A 88 18.09 -20.57 -22.77
C CYS A 88 19.60 -20.44 -22.60
N VAL A 89 20.32 -21.57 -22.60
CA VAL A 89 21.76 -21.58 -22.41
C VAL A 89 22.48 -20.80 -23.51
N LYS A 90 22.03 -20.98 -24.76
CA LYS A 90 22.61 -20.28 -25.91
C LYS A 90 22.45 -18.76 -25.77
N GLN A 91 21.24 -18.29 -25.51
CA GLN A 91 20.97 -16.85 -25.40
C GLN A 91 21.66 -16.24 -24.17
N LEU A 92 21.60 -16.89 -23.01
CA LEU A 92 22.25 -16.38 -21.80
C LEU A 92 23.76 -16.23 -21.96
N LYS A 93 24.41 -17.13 -22.71
CA LYS A 93 25.84 -17.04 -23.00
C LYS A 93 26.19 -15.73 -23.71
N GLU A 94 25.43 -15.37 -24.74
CA GLU A 94 25.62 -14.14 -25.50
C GLU A 94 25.47 -12.88 -24.62
N GLU A 95 24.44 -12.86 -23.77
CA GLU A 95 24.19 -11.75 -22.84
C GLU A 95 25.28 -11.63 -21.75
N ILE A 96 25.74 -12.76 -21.20
CA ILE A 96 26.83 -12.81 -20.21
C ILE A 96 28.14 -12.31 -20.83
N ASP A 97 28.48 -12.79 -22.02
CA ASP A 97 29.71 -12.42 -22.72
C ASP A 97 29.74 -10.91 -23.03
N ALA A 98 28.59 -10.34 -23.42
CA ALA A 98 28.45 -8.89 -23.59
C ALA A 98 28.70 -8.11 -22.29
N GLY A 99 28.15 -8.57 -21.15
CA GLY A 99 28.39 -7.98 -19.83
C GLY A 99 29.86 -8.06 -19.40
N ILE A 100 30.53 -9.19 -19.65
CA ILE A 100 31.96 -9.37 -19.35
C ILE A 100 32.82 -8.47 -20.25
N ALA A 101 32.47 -8.34 -21.53
CA ALA A 101 33.17 -7.43 -22.46
C ALA A 101 33.07 -5.98 -22.01
N TYR A 102 31.88 -5.53 -21.57
CA TYR A 102 31.69 -4.20 -20.99
C TYR A 102 32.58 -3.98 -19.75
N ALA A 103 32.66 -4.96 -18.85
CA ALA A 103 33.48 -4.85 -17.64
C ALA A 103 34.99 -4.75 -17.94
N LYS A 104 35.48 -5.28 -19.06
CA LYS A 104 36.90 -5.17 -19.46
C LYS A 104 37.29 -3.76 -19.92
N THR A 105 36.33 -2.97 -20.41
CA THR A 105 36.56 -1.63 -20.95
C THR A 105 36.15 -0.52 -19.99
N ASN A 106 35.63 -0.85 -18.81
CA ASN A 106 35.13 0.09 -17.82
C ASN A 106 35.73 -0.21 -16.43
N ALA A 107 35.95 0.83 -15.64
CA ALA A 107 36.46 0.70 -14.27
C ALA A 107 35.56 1.43 -13.27
N LEU A 108 35.46 0.89 -12.05
CA LEU A 108 34.80 1.58 -10.95
C LEU A 108 35.65 2.78 -10.50
N SER A 109 35.02 3.93 -10.33
CA SER A 109 35.71 5.17 -9.93
C SER A 109 36.03 5.26 -8.42
N CYS A 110 35.49 4.35 -7.61
CA CYS A 110 35.62 4.39 -6.16
C CYS A 110 36.82 3.57 -5.65
N LYS A 111 37.55 4.12 -4.67
CA LYS A 111 38.56 3.36 -3.92
C LYS A 111 37.89 2.43 -2.93
N ARG A 112 38.38 1.19 -2.81
CA ARG A 112 37.89 0.19 -1.85
C ARG A 112 38.04 0.75 -0.44
N ARG A 113 36.92 1.09 0.23
CA ARG A 113 36.92 1.28 1.68
C ARG A 113 36.96 -0.12 2.32
N GLY A 114 37.80 -0.31 3.32
CA GLY A 114 37.85 -1.58 4.06
C GLY A 114 36.46 -1.90 4.60
N TRP A 115 35.89 -3.02 4.16
CA TRP A 115 34.66 -3.54 4.75
C TRP A 115 35.02 -4.10 6.13
N SER A 116 34.76 -3.34 7.18
CA SER A 116 34.80 -3.86 8.54
C SER A 116 33.53 -4.68 8.76
N ARG A 117 33.71 -5.94 9.19
CA ARG A 117 32.61 -6.81 9.59
C ARG A 117 31.69 -6.02 10.55
N PRO A 118 30.37 -5.95 10.30
CA PRO A 118 29.46 -5.45 11.32
C PRO A 118 29.72 -6.25 12.60
N ARG A 119 29.91 -5.57 13.73
CA ARG A 119 29.99 -6.26 15.02
C ARG A 119 28.78 -7.18 15.11
N ALA A 120 29.02 -8.45 15.45
CA ALA A 120 27.94 -9.35 15.81
C ALA A 120 27.04 -8.60 16.79
N PRO A 121 25.72 -8.55 16.57
CA PRO A 121 24.82 -7.93 17.54
C PRO A 121 25.14 -8.56 18.90
N PRO A 122 25.21 -7.76 19.98
CA PRO A 122 25.45 -8.33 21.32
C PRO A 122 24.49 -9.49 21.52
N ALA A 123 24.98 -10.61 22.06
CA ALA A 123 24.16 -11.77 22.38
C ALA A 123 22.92 -11.26 23.12
N ARG A 124 21.78 -11.24 22.42
CA ARG A 124 20.56 -10.69 23.00
C ARG A 124 20.15 -11.65 24.10
N ALA A 125 19.88 -11.08 25.28
CA ALA A 125 18.98 -11.67 26.27
C ALA A 125 17.87 -12.41 25.53
N SER A 126 17.65 -13.67 25.91
CA SER A 126 16.73 -14.63 25.27
C SER A 126 15.71 -13.91 24.43
N ALA A 127 15.83 -14.02 23.10
CA ALA A 127 14.78 -13.53 22.23
C ALA A 127 13.49 -14.12 22.78
N LEU A 128 12.64 -13.27 23.38
CA LEU A 128 11.24 -13.63 23.60
C LEU A 128 10.82 -14.21 22.26
N PRO A 129 10.32 -15.46 22.24
CA PRO A 129 9.90 -16.06 20.98
C PRO A 129 9.09 -15.00 20.27
N LEU A 130 9.44 -14.76 19.00
CA LEU A 130 8.53 -14.06 18.11
C LEU A 130 7.28 -14.92 18.15
N ARG A 131 6.39 -14.59 19.09
CA ARG A 131 5.05 -15.10 19.12
C ARG A 131 4.52 -14.48 17.84
N LEU A 132 4.57 -15.27 16.77
CA LEU A 132 3.60 -15.15 15.72
C LEU A 132 2.29 -14.83 16.45
N PRO A 133 1.61 -13.72 16.09
CA PRO A 133 0.30 -13.48 16.67
C PRO A 133 -0.45 -14.81 16.63
N PRO A 134 -1.10 -15.22 17.74
CA PRO A 134 -1.69 -16.55 17.86
C PRO A 134 -2.31 -16.91 16.52
N SER A 135 -1.94 -18.08 15.97
CA SER A 135 -2.43 -18.59 14.69
C SER A 135 -3.86 -18.13 14.58
N VAL A 136 -4.13 -17.20 13.65
CA VAL A 136 -5.40 -16.47 13.62
C VAL A 136 -6.47 -17.54 13.57
N SER A 137 -7.10 -17.73 14.72
CA SER A 137 -8.17 -18.67 14.97
C SER A 137 -9.17 -18.53 13.83
N ASP A 138 -9.44 -19.61 13.10
CA ASP A 138 -10.59 -19.92 12.20
C ASP A 138 -11.44 -18.75 11.68
N ALA A 139 -10.83 -17.61 11.41
CA ALA A 139 -11.51 -16.46 10.89
C ALA A 139 -11.66 -16.74 9.42
N LYS A 140 -12.90 -16.91 8.96
CA LYS A 140 -13.21 -17.05 7.53
C LYS A 140 -12.39 -16.02 6.76
N VAL A 141 -11.52 -16.50 5.88
CA VAL A 141 -10.85 -15.64 4.91
C VAL A 141 -11.96 -15.10 4.03
N GLY A 142 -12.39 -13.87 4.29
CA GLY A 142 -13.39 -13.20 3.47
C GLY A 142 -12.99 -13.22 2.00
N ASN A 143 -13.94 -13.52 1.13
CA ASN A 143 -13.78 -13.53 -0.31
C ASN A 143 -14.32 -12.19 -0.85
N PHE A 144 -13.66 -11.08 -0.45
CA PHE A 144 -14.20 -9.75 -0.69
C PHE A 144 -13.71 -9.16 -2.01
N LYS A 145 -14.64 -8.48 -2.69
CA LYS A 145 -14.36 -7.62 -3.84
C LYS A 145 -14.07 -6.20 -3.38
N VAL A 146 -12.96 -5.63 -3.86
CA VAL A 146 -12.50 -4.26 -3.55
C VAL A 146 -12.33 -3.47 -4.83
N CYS A 147 -12.82 -2.22 -4.86
CA CYS A 147 -12.54 -1.29 -5.95
C CYS A 147 -11.65 -0.15 -5.45
N VAL A 148 -10.65 0.24 -6.26
CA VAL A 148 -9.86 1.46 -6.05
C VAL A 148 -10.16 2.45 -7.18
N CYS A 149 -10.89 3.51 -6.89
CA CYS A 149 -11.24 4.58 -7.84
C CYS A 149 -10.14 5.65 -7.87
N GLY A 150 -9.52 5.87 -9.03
CA GLY A 150 -8.23 6.56 -9.13
C GLY A 150 -7.05 5.60 -8.92
N GLY A 151 -7.26 4.32 -9.25
CA GLY A 151 -6.33 3.22 -9.00
C GLY A 151 -5.05 3.27 -9.84
N ALA A 152 -5.01 4.06 -10.93
CA ALA A 152 -3.82 4.25 -11.73
C ALA A 152 -3.01 5.51 -11.33
N GLY A 153 -3.53 6.32 -10.41
CA GLY A 153 -2.85 7.48 -9.86
C GLY A 153 -1.70 7.15 -8.89
N GLY A 154 -1.00 8.19 -8.42
CA GLY A 154 0.18 8.05 -7.56
C GLY A 154 -0.07 7.41 -6.19
N ILE A 155 -1.27 7.56 -5.62
CA ILE A 155 -1.72 6.80 -4.44
C ILE A 155 -2.31 5.45 -4.87
N GLY A 156 -3.09 5.44 -5.96
CA GLY A 156 -3.82 4.28 -6.46
C GLY A 156 -2.93 3.06 -6.69
N GLN A 157 -1.85 3.20 -7.48
CA GLN A 157 -1.00 2.05 -7.83
C GLN A 157 -0.41 1.33 -6.60
N PRO A 158 0.27 2.01 -5.64
CA PRO A 158 0.75 1.35 -4.44
C PRO A 158 -0.38 0.87 -3.52
N LEU A 159 -1.55 1.52 -3.52
CA LEU A 159 -2.71 1.06 -2.76
C LEU A 159 -3.27 -0.26 -3.32
N CYS A 160 -3.41 -0.35 -4.65
CA CYS A 160 -3.79 -1.58 -5.35
C CYS A 160 -2.81 -2.72 -5.06
N LEU A 161 -1.49 -2.45 -5.11
CA LEU A 161 -0.46 -3.43 -4.75
C LEU A 161 -0.63 -3.99 -3.32
N LEU A 162 -0.97 -3.13 -2.35
CA LEU A 162 -1.18 -3.55 -0.97
C LEU A 162 -2.51 -4.30 -0.77
N MET A 163 -3.57 -3.90 -1.49
CA MET A 163 -4.85 -4.60 -1.45
C MET A 163 -4.79 -5.97 -2.12
N ALA A 164 -4.10 -6.10 -3.26
CA ALA A 164 -3.90 -7.39 -3.94
C ALA A 164 -3.12 -8.41 -3.10
N GLN A 165 -2.29 -7.94 -2.16
CA GLN A 165 -1.56 -8.79 -1.20
C GLN A 165 -2.40 -9.19 0.02
N ASN A 166 -3.54 -8.55 0.26
CA ASN A 166 -4.35 -8.80 1.44
C ASN A 166 -5.10 -10.14 1.26
N PRO A 167 -4.97 -11.08 2.22
CA PRO A 167 -5.60 -12.41 2.09
C PRO A 167 -7.14 -12.37 2.02
N HIS A 168 -7.76 -11.27 2.46
CA HIS A 168 -9.21 -11.08 2.38
C HIS A 168 -9.72 -10.61 1.01
N VAL A 169 -8.84 -10.26 0.08
CA VAL A 169 -9.23 -9.74 -1.23
C VAL A 169 -9.13 -10.86 -2.24
N SER A 170 -10.27 -11.21 -2.82
CA SER A 170 -10.37 -12.20 -3.89
C SER A 170 -10.46 -11.55 -5.27
N GLU A 171 -11.03 -10.35 -5.34
CA GLU A 171 -11.18 -9.58 -6.57
C GLU A 171 -10.83 -8.12 -6.30
N LEU A 172 -9.92 -7.57 -7.11
CA LEU A 172 -9.52 -6.17 -7.07
C LEU A 172 -9.83 -5.49 -8.40
N CYS A 173 -10.71 -4.50 -8.37
CA CYS A 173 -11.00 -3.64 -9.52
C CYS A 173 -10.14 -2.38 -9.44
N VAL A 174 -9.37 -2.11 -10.48
CA VAL A 174 -8.60 -0.88 -10.65
C VAL A 174 -9.39 0.02 -11.59
N PHE A 175 -9.99 1.09 -11.07
CA PHE A 175 -10.73 2.05 -11.89
C PHE A 175 -9.98 3.37 -12.03
N ASP A 176 -9.87 3.90 -13.25
CA ASP A 176 -9.39 5.27 -13.50
C ASP A 176 -10.00 5.85 -14.79
N LEU A 177 -9.68 7.10 -15.13
CA LEU A 177 -10.05 7.68 -16.43
C LEU A 177 -9.09 7.22 -17.53
N THR A 178 -9.56 7.12 -18.77
CA THR A 178 -8.72 6.79 -19.96
C THR A 178 -7.55 7.76 -20.15
N LEU A 179 -7.70 9.02 -19.72
CA LEU A 179 -6.66 10.04 -19.76
C LEU A 179 -5.58 9.90 -18.66
N ALA A 180 -5.72 8.95 -17.73
CA ALA A 180 -4.71 8.70 -16.71
C ALA A 180 -3.34 8.45 -17.35
N MET A 181 -2.28 8.86 -16.65
CA MET A 181 -0.92 8.71 -17.18
C MET A 181 -0.61 7.25 -17.48
N VAL A 182 -1.04 6.33 -16.60
CA VAL A 182 -0.95 4.89 -16.80
C VAL A 182 -2.37 4.36 -16.99
N PRO A 183 -2.64 3.52 -18.00
CA PRO A 183 -3.93 2.85 -18.16
C PRO A 183 -4.24 1.93 -16.96
N ALA A 184 -5.51 1.88 -16.55
CA ALA A 184 -5.97 0.97 -15.48
C ALA A 184 -5.68 -0.51 -15.82
N GLU A 185 -5.93 -0.92 -17.07
CA GLU A 185 -5.56 -2.25 -17.61
C GLU A 185 -4.08 -2.56 -17.45
N GLY A 186 -3.19 -1.59 -17.72
CA GLY A 186 -1.76 -1.76 -17.55
C GLY A 186 -1.33 -1.93 -16.09
N VAL A 187 -2.06 -1.31 -15.15
CA VAL A 187 -1.86 -1.53 -13.72
C VAL A 187 -2.37 -2.91 -13.31
N ALA A 188 -3.53 -3.33 -13.82
CA ALA A 188 -4.09 -4.66 -13.56
C ALA A 188 -3.19 -5.78 -14.09
N ALA A 189 -2.67 -5.65 -15.32
CA ALA A 189 -1.73 -6.60 -15.93
C ALA A 189 -0.42 -6.71 -15.14
N ASP A 190 0.11 -5.60 -14.60
CA ASP A 190 1.29 -5.66 -13.73
C ASP A 190 0.99 -6.42 -12.42
N LEU A 191 -0.16 -6.15 -11.81
CA LEU A 191 -0.57 -6.77 -10.54
C LEU A 191 -0.98 -8.25 -10.70
N SER A 192 -1.41 -8.68 -11.88
CA SER A 192 -1.78 -10.09 -12.13
C SER A 192 -0.58 -11.04 -12.07
N HIS A 193 0.64 -10.51 -12.15
CA HIS A 193 1.89 -11.29 -11.99
C HIS A 193 2.20 -11.64 -10.52
N LEU A 194 1.46 -11.09 -9.56
CA LEU A 194 1.66 -11.44 -8.16
C LEU A 194 1.23 -12.89 -7.91
N GLU A 195 2.04 -13.64 -7.15
CA GLU A 195 1.73 -15.00 -6.67
C GLU A 195 0.64 -15.01 -5.57
N LYS A 196 -0.50 -14.37 -5.83
CA LYS A 196 -1.62 -14.22 -4.90
C LYS A 196 -2.90 -14.74 -5.55
N LYS A 197 -3.87 -15.11 -4.72
CA LYS A 197 -5.18 -15.61 -5.19
C LYS A 197 -6.08 -14.53 -5.76
N CYS A 198 -5.83 -13.26 -5.42
CA CYS A 198 -6.63 -12.13 -5.86
C CYS A 198 -6.59 -12.01 -7.39
N SER A 199 -7.75 -12.05 -8.04
CA SER A 199 -7.88 -11.62 -9.43
C SER A 199 -7.84 -10.08 -9.49
N VAL A 200 -7.30 -9.53 -10.58
CA VAL A 200 -7.20 -8.09 -10.77
C VAL A 200 -7.71 -7.71 -12.15
N SER A 201 -8.63 -6.76 -12.22
CA SER A 201 -9.25 -6.27 -13.47
C SER A 201 -9.10 -4.75 -13.57
N GLY A 202 -8.83 -4.25 -14.78
CA GLY A 202 -8.81 -2.83 -15.09
C GLY A 202 -10.15 -2.34 -15.59
N TYR A 203 -10.50 -1.11 -15.27
CA TYR A 203 -11.68 -0.42 -15.79
C TYR A 203 -11.31 1.02 -16.10
N ALA A 204 -11.64 1.48 -17.30
CA ALA A 204 -11.42 2.86 -17.70
C ALA A 204 -12.66 3.43 -18.40
N ILE A 205 -12.94 4.71 -18.13
CA ILE A 205 -14.01 5.46 -18.80
C ILE A 205 -13.46 6.79 -19.30
N ASP A 206 -14.13 7.38 -20.29
CA ASP A 206 -13.75 8.71 -20.77
C ASP A 206 -14.16 9.80 -19.78
N LYS A 207 -13.50 10.96 -19.82
CA LYS A 207 -13.75 12.08 -18.88
C LYS A 207 -15.21 12.58 -18.91
N ASP A 208 -15.87 12.42 -20.05
CA ASP A 208 -17.23 12.91 -20.30
C ASP A 208 -18.28 11.84 -19.98
N ASP A 209 -17.85 10.59 -19.76
CA ASP A 209 -18.72 9.51 -19.27
C ASP A 209 -19.06 9.71 -17.79
N LYS A 210 -20.25 9.26 -17.40
CA LYS A 210 -20.65 9.19 -16.00
C LYS A 210 -20.35 7.80 -15.44
N PRO A 211 -19.65 7.68 -14.30
CA PRO A 211 -19.42 6.41 -13.63
C PRO A 211 -20.68 5.56 -13.41
N VAL A 212 -21.82 6.20 -13.12
CA VAL A 212 -23.12 5.53 -12.88
C VAL A 212 -23.69 4.79 -14.10
N ASP A 213 -23.17 5.09 -15.29
CA ASP A 213 -23.59 4.47 -16.56
C ASP A 213 -22.60 3.43 -17.08
N LYS A 214 -21.36 3.42 -16.56
CA LYS A 214 -20.25 2.62 -17.10
C LYS A 214 -19.62 1.65 -16.11
N LEU A 215 -19.73 1.89 -14.80
CA LEU A 215 -19.02 1.11 -13.77
C LEU A 215 -19.85 0.00 -13.12
N GLN A 216 -20.92 -0.47 -13.76
CA GLN A 216 -21.75 -1.54 -13.21
C GLN A 216 -20.92 -2.78 -12.88
N GLU A 217 -20.14 -3.29 -13.83
CA GLU A 217 -19.32 -4.50 -13.64
C GLU A 217 -18.24 -4.31 -12.56
N CYS A 218 -17.59 -3.15 -12.58
CA CYS A 218 -16.56 -2.75 -11.62
C CYS A 218 -17.10 -2.69 -10.19
N LEU A 219 -18.30 -2.15 -9.98
CA LEU A 219 -18.82 -1.81 -8.65
C LEU A 219 -19.80 -2.84 -8.08
N THR A 220 -20.48 -3.64 -8.91
CA THR A 220 -21.43 -4.66 -8.42
C THR A 220 -20.72 -5.62 -7.47
N ASP A 221 -21.35 -5.87 -6.32
CA ASP A 221 -20.85 -6.72 -5.23
C ASP A 221 -19.54 -6.25 -4.58
N CYS A 222 -19.10 -5.01 -4.82
CA CYS A 222 -18.02 -4.42 -4.04
C CYS A 222 -18.40 -4.35 -2.56
N HIS A 223 -17.46 -4.75 -1.70
CA HIS A 223 -17.60 -4.67 -0.24
C HIS A 223 -16.88 -3.44 0.32
N LEU A 224 -15.83 -3.00 -0.37
CA LEU A 224 -15.02 -1.84 -0.03
C LEU A 224 -14.67 -1.08 -1.31
N VAL A 225 -14.92 0.23 -1.31
CA VAL A 225 -14.49 1.14 -2.36
C VAL A 225 -13.55 2.18 -1.75
N LEU A 226 -12.32 2.24 -2.24
CA LEU A 226 -11.31 3.21 -1.82
C LEU A 226 -11.19 4.30 -2.89
N VAL A 227 -11.30 5.56 -2.48
CA VAL A 227 -11.39 6.69 -3.42
C VAL A 227 -10.22 7.67 -3.21
N PRO A 228 -9.02 7.34 -3.73
CA PRO A 228 -7.94 8.31 -3.92
C PRO A 228 -8.15 9.27 -5.08
N ALA A 229 -9.11 9.00 -5.99
CA ALA A 229 -9.41 9.85 -7.13
C ALA A 229 -9.62 11.30 -6.73
N GLY A 230 -8.80 12.18 -7.28
CA GLY A 230 -8.85 13.61 -7.02
C GLY A 230 -7.70 14.29 -7.73
N MET A 231 -7.88 15.58 -7.99
CA MET A 231 -6.85 16.40 -8.59
C MET A 231 -5.92 16.95 -7.51
N PRO A 232 -4.59 16.92 -7.71
CA PRO A 232 -3.69 17.70 -6.88
C PRO A 232 -3.94 19.20 -7.13
N ARG A 233 -3.68 20.01 -6.12
CA ARG A 233 -3.75 21.47 -6.27
C ARG A 233 -2.76 21.93 -7.34
N LYS A 234 -3.24 22.65 -8.35
CA LYS A 234 -2.39 23.29 -9.37
C LYS A 234 -1.99 24.71 -8.94
N PRO A 235 -0.85 25.24 -9.42
CA PRO A 235 -0.53 26.67 -9.26
C PRO A 235 -1.70 27.55 -9.72
N GLY A 236 -2.05 28.57 -8.94
CA GLY A 236 -3.17 29.48 -9.22
C GLY A 236 -4.56 28.98 -8.80
N MET A 237 -4.72 27.71 -8.42
CA MET A 237 -6.02 27.17 -7.98
C MET A 237 -6.34 27.59 -6.53
N THR A 238 -7.54 28.15 -6.31
CA THR A 238 -8.02 28.48 -4.95
C THR A 238 -8.42 27.21 -4.18
N ARG A 239 -8.59 27.33 -2.86
CA ARG A 239 -9.11 26.21 -2.04
C ARG A 239 -10.55 25.84 -2.43
N ALA A 240 -11.36 26.84 -2.81
CA ALA A 240 -12.75 26.64 -3.22
C ALA A 240 -12.83 25.91 -4.56
N ASP A 241 -11.99 26.27 -5.54
CA ASP A 241 -11.95 25.57 -6.83
C ASP A 241 -11.58 24.10 -6.65
N LEU A 242 -10.57 23.83 -5.81
CA LEU A 242 -10.12 22.46 -5.53
C LEU A 242 -11.23 21.64 -4.88
N LEU A 243 -11.95 22.23 -3.92
CA LEU A 243 -13.11 21.60 -3.32
C LEU A 243 -14.18 21.29 -4.37
N GLY A 244 -14.54 22.24 -5.23
CA GLY A 244 -15.56 22.04 -6.26
C GLY A 244 -15.22 20.89 -7.20
N VAL A 245 -13.99 20.85 -7.71
CA VAL A 245 -13.51 19.78 -8.60
C VAL A 245 -13.53 18.42 -7.89
N ASN A 246 -12.93 18.32 -6.71
CA ASN A 246 -12.78 17.05 -6.01
C ASN A 246 -14.10 16.55 -5.41
N ALA A 247 -15.00 17.44 -4.98
CA ALA A 247 -16.36 17.09 -4.60
C ALA A 247 -17.18 16.58 -5.80
N GLY A 248 -17.00 17.16 -6.99
CA GLY A 248 -17.62 16.67 -8.22
C GLY A 248 -17.16 15.26 -8.61
N ILE A 249 -15.85 15.01 -8.55
CA ILE A 249 -15.28 13.67 -8.78
C ILE A 249 -15.84 12.67 -7.76
N ALA A 250 -15.80 13.01 -6.47
CA ALA A 250 -16.33 12.16 -5.41
C ALA A 250 -17.82 11.89 -5.59
N LYS A 251 -18.62 12.90 -5.94
CA LYS A 251 -20.07 12.78 -6.17
C LYS A 251 -20.37 11.74 -7.25
N ASN A 252 -19.69 11.82 -8.39
CA ASN A 252 -19.92 10.90 -9.50
C ASN A 252 -19.61 9.45 -9.12
N ILE A 253 -18.55 9.23 -8.33
CA ILE A 253 -18.18 7.90 -7.83
C ILE A 253 -19.20 7.41 -6.79
N VAL A 254 -19.56 8.25 -5.82
CA VAL A 254 -20.52 7.92 -4.75
C VAL A 254 -21.90 7.64 -5.33
N GLU A 255 -22.33 8.37 -6.36
CA GLU A 255 -23.58 8.12 -7.08
C GLU A 255 -23.58 6.75 -7.77
N ALA A 256 -22.47 6.36 -8.40
CA ALA A 256 -22.34 5.02 -8.98
C ALA A 256 -22.36 3.93 -7.90
N CYS A 257 -21.67 4.14 -6.77
CA CYS A 257 -21.70 3.21 -5.65
C CYS A 257 -23.10 3.09 -5.03
N ALA A 258 -23.84 4.19 -4.90
CA ALA A 258 -25.23 4.18 -4.43
C ALA A 258 -26.14 3.31 -5.31
N LYS A 259 -25.85 3.20 -6.61
CA LYS A 259 -26.61 2.38 -7.57
C LYS A 259 -26.16 0.92 -7.56
N PHE A 260 -24.86 0.65 -7.53
CA PHE A 260 -24.32 -0.69 -7.83
C PHE A 260 -23.81 -1.46 -6.60
N CYS A 261 -23.45 -0.76 -5.52
CA CYS A 261 -22.98 -1.38 -4.27
C CYS A 261 -23.34 -0.53 -3.04
N PRO A 262 -24.63 -0.32 -2.75
CA PRO A 262 -25.09 0.57 -1.67
C PRO A 262 -24.65 0.15 -0.27
N ASP A 263 -24.30 -1.13 -0.09
CA ASP A 263 -23.87 -1.67 1.20
C ASP A 263 -22.36 -1.60 1.43
N ALA A 264 -21.59 -1.24 0.39
CA ALA A 264 -20.13 -1.14 0.46
C ALA A 264 -19.69 -0.07 1.46
N VAL A 265 -18.55 -0.29 2.10
CA VAL A 265 -17.87 0.78 2.83
C VAL A 265 -17.10 1.65 1.84
N LEU A 266 -17.30 2.96 1.87
CA LEU A 266 -16.64 3.92 0.99
C LEU A 266 -15.58 4.70 1.78
N GLY A 267 -14.31 4.38 1.53
CA GLY A 267 -13.16 5.05 2.11
C GLY A 267 -12.66 6.21 1.24
N LEU A 268 -13.07 7.44 1.57
CA LEU A 268 -12.67 8.65 0.86
C LEU A 268 -11.29 9.13 1.31
N ILE A 269 -10.34 9.15 0.38
CA ILE A 269 -8.98 9.70 0.53
C ILE A 269 -8.88 11.08 -0.14
N VAL A 270 -9.73 11.31 -1.14
CA VAL A 270 -9.85 12.56 -1.88
C VAL A 270 -9.93 13.78 -0.95
N ASN A 271 -9.06 14.75 -1.20
CA ASN A 271 -8.96 15.97 -0.40
C ASN A 271 -9.80 17.11 -0.99
N PRO A 272 -10.33 18.04 -0.17
CA PRO A 272 -10.20 18.10 1.29
C PRO A 272 -11.23 17.20 2.01
N VAL A 273 -10.75 16.22 2.78
CA VAL A 273 -11.59 15.20 3.44
C VAL A 273 -12.68 15.83 4.32
N ASN A 274 -12.33 16.87 5.10
CA ASN A 274 -13.23 17.57 6.02
C ASN A 274 -14.48 18.15 5.33
N SER A 275 -14.44 18.42 4.03
CA SER A 275 -15.56 18.99 3.28
C SER A 275 -16.21 18.00 2.31
N VAL A 276 -15.41 17.12 1.71
CA VAL A 276 -15.93 16.12 0.77
C VAL A 276 -16.77 15.06 1.50
N VAL A 277 -16.32 14.57 2.66
CA VAL A 277 -17.04 13.50 3.39
C VAL A 277 -18.46 13.93 3.81
N PRO A 278 -18.67 15.09 4.45
CA PRO A 278 -20.01 15.53 4.81
C PRO A 278 -20.90 15.72 3.57
N ALA A 279 -20.36 16.29 2.49
CA ALA A 279 -21.11 16.48 1.25
C ALA A 279 -21.57 15.13 0.67
N MET A 280 -20.68 14.14 0.59
CA MET A 280 -21.01 12.82 0.06
C MET A 280 -21.99 12.06 0.95
N ALA A 281 -21.81 12.12 2.27
CA ALA A 281 -22.70 11.49 3.23
C ALA A 281 -24.11 12.09 3.21
N GLU A 282 -24.27 13.41 3.05
CA GLU A 282 -25.58 14.03 2.89
C GLU A 282 -26.26 13.63 1.56
N LEU A 283 -25.50 13.54 0.45
CA LEU A 283 -26.04 13.03 -0.82
C LEU A 283 -26.47 11.57 -0.72
N TYR A 284 -25.70 10.74 0.00
CA TYR A 284 -26.04 9.34 0.27
C TYR A 284 -27.34 9.23 1.08
N LYS A 285 -27.46 10.05 2.14
CA LYS A 285 -28.65 10.14 2.98
C LYS A 285 -29.89 10.62 2.20
N GLN A 286 -29.74 11.58 1.28
CA GLN A 286 -30.84 12.03 0.42
C GLN A 286 -31.39 10.92 -0.49
N LYS A 287 -30.58 9.89 -0.77
CA LYS A 287 -31.00 8.67 -1.49
C LYS A 287 -31.60 7.59 -0.57
N GLY A 288 -31.75 7.87 0.73
CA GLY A 288 -32.23 6.91 1.71
C GLY A 288 -31.17 5.89 2.16
N LEU A 289 -29.89 6.12 1.83
CA LEU A 289 -28.78 5.22 2.19
C LEU A 289 -28.09 5.67 3.49
N ASP A 290 -27.37 4.74 4.12
CA ASP A 290 -26.72 4.97 5.40
C ASP A 290 -25.46 5.86 5.27
N PRO A 291 -25.45 7.10 5.80
CA PRO A 291 -24.28 7.97 5.74
C PRO A 291 -23.06 7.41 6.50
N MET A 292 -23.23 6.43 7.41
CA MET A 292 -22.12 5.77 8.10
C MET A 292 -21.28 4.87 7.19
N LYS A 293 -21.75 4.59 5.95
CA LYS A 293 -20.95 3.93 4.91
C LYS A 293 -19.89 4.84 4.30
N ILE A 294 -20.06 6.16 4.39
CA ILE A 294 -19.11 7.15 3.87
C ILE A 294 -18.10 7.52 4.97
N ILE A 295 -16.84 7.19 4.74
CA ILE A 295 -15.77 7.34 5.74
C ILE A 295 -14.59 8.09 5.15
N GLY A 296 -14.19 9.20 5.77
CA GLY A 296 -12.93 9.87 5.52
C GLY A 296 -11.76 9.12 6.15
N ILE A 297 -10.78 8.74 5.33
CA ILE A 297 -9.58 8.06 5.81
C ILE A 297 -8.61 9.07 6.42
N SER A 298 -8.61 9.19 7.75
CA SER A 298 -7.62 9.97 8.53
C SER A 298 -6.47 9.10 9.08
N THR A 299 -6.39 7.83 8.67
CA THR A 299 -5.42 6.86 9.19
C THR A 299 -3.96 7.28 9.03
N LEU A 300 -3.64 8.12 8.03
CA LEU A 300 -2.29 8.61 7.83
C LEU A 300 -1.81 9.48 9.01
N ASP A 301 -2.72 10.20 9.67
CA ASP A 301 -2.37 11.04 10.82
C ASP A 301 -2.01 10.16 12.02
N VAL A 302 -2.74 9.05 12.24
CA VAL A 302 -2.41 8.03 13.25
C VAL A 302 -1.06 7.37 12.95
N VAL A 303 -0.81 7.02 11.68
CA VAL A 303 0.48 6.44 11.25
C VAL A 303 1.64 7.39 11.55
N ARG A 304 1.48 8.69 11.26
CA ARG A 304 2.48 9.72 11.55
C ARG A 304 2.68 9.91 13.05
N ALA A 305 1.60 10.04 13.82
CA ALA A 305 1.67 10.18 15.28
C ALA A 305 2.44 8.99 15.90
N ASN A 306 2.10 7.75 15.53
CA ASN A 306 2.78 6.56 16.02
C ASN A 306 4.27 6.55 15.65
N LYS A 307 4.61 6.94 14.41
CA LYS A 307 5.98 7.03 13.92
C LYS A 307 6.80 8.05 14.72
N PHE A 308 6.29 9.27 14.87
CA PHE A 308 7.01 10.35 15.55
C PHE A 308 7.14 10.10 17.06
N VAL A 309 6.13 9.49 17.70
CA VAL A 309 6.25 9.02 19.10
C VAL A 309 7.32 7.92 19.20
N GLY A 310 7.38 7.00 18.24
CA GLY A 310 8.45 5.98 18.20
C GLY A 310 9.84 6.59 18.11
N GLU A 311 10.02 7.63 17.29
CA GLU A 311 11.29 8.34 17.11
C GLU A 311 11.74 9.07 18.38
N ILE A 312 10.85 9.85 19.00
CA ILE A 312 11.20 10.64 20.19
C ILE A 312 11.43 9.76 21.44
N THR A 313 10.79 8.58 21.52
CA THR A 313 10.91 7.68 22.67
C THR A 313 11.88 6.51 22.45
N GLY A 314 12.36 6.29 21.23
CA GLY A 314 13.15 5.12 20.85
C GLY A 314 12.38 3.79 20.91
N LYS A 315 11.05 3.83 21.02
CA LYS A 315 10.20 2.63 21.07
C LYS A 315 9.77 2.21 19.66
N ASN A 316 9.43 0.93 19.51
CA ASN A 316 8.99 0.41 18.22
C ASN A 316 7.56 0.90 17.91
N PRO A 317 7.35 1.63 16.79
CA PRO A 317 6.06 2.23 16.43
C PRO A 317 4.94 1.20 16.19
N ASN A 318 5.26 -0.07 15.95
CA ASN A 318 4.27 -1.13 15.80
C ASN A 318 3.48 -1.41 17.10
N PHE A 319 3.98 -0.97 18.26
CA PHE A 319 3.33 -1.13 19.56
C PHE A 319 2.79 0.18 20.14
N ILE A 320 2.71 1.23 19.31
CA ILE A 320 2.21 2.56 19.68
C ILE A 320 0.87 2.76 18.98
N ASN A 321 -0.13 3.29 19.69
CA ASN A 321 -1.46 3.51 19.16
C ASN A 321 -2.06 4.83 19.65
N VAL A 322 -1.50 5.95 19.19
CA VAL A 322 -1.99 7.31 19.49
C VAL A 322 -3.31 7.54 18.74
N PRO A 323 -4.42 7.82 19.44
CA PRO A 323 -5.65 8.25 18.80
C PRO A 323 -5.47 9.63 18.18
N VAL A 324 -5.91 9.82 16.94
CA VAL A 324 -5.96 11.14 16.32
C VAL A 324 -7.40 11.46 15.98
N VAL A 325 -7.92 12.53 16.58
CA VAL A 325 -9.32 12.94 16.50
C VAL A 325 -9.46 14.30 15.81
N GLY A 326 -10.70 14.80 15.62
CA GLY A 326 -10.95 16.10 15.00
C GLY A 326 -11.23 16.02 13.50
N GLY A 327 -10.27 16.38 12.66
CA GLY A 327 -10.33 16.37 11.20
C GLY A 327 -8.99 16.00 10.58
N HIS A 328 -8.84 16.26 9.28
CA HIS A 328 -7.68 15.90 8.45
C HIS A 328 -7.01 17.12 7.78
N ALA A 329 -7.03 18.29 8.42
CA ALA A 329 -6.41 19.50 7.87
C ALA A 329 -5.84 20.43 8.95
N GLY A 330 -4.52 20.63 8.94
CA GLY A 330 -3.82 21.56 9.84
C GLY A 330 -4.22 21.36 11.29
N VAL A 331 -4.62 22.43 11.96
CA VAL A 331 -5.03 22.45 13.38
C VAL A 331 -6.23 21.56 13.71
N THR A 332 -6.99 21.08 12.72
CA THR A 332 -8.08 20.13 12.98
C THR A 332 -7.57 18.73 13.29
N ILE A 333 -6.31 18.41 12.98
CA ILE A 333 -5.67 17.14 13.32
C ILE A 333 -5.27 17.19 14.80
N LEU A 334 -5.94 16.41 15.67
CA LEU A 334 -5.71 16.43 17.11
C LEU A 334 -5.21 15.07 17.64
N PRO A 335 -3.89 14.86 17.76
CA PRO A 335 -3.32 13.66 18.38
C PRO A 335 -3.52 13.69 19.91
N VAL A 336 -4.21 12.69 20.45
CA VAL A 336 -4.50 12.58 21.88
C VAL A 336 -3.40 11.74 22.55
N PHE A 337 -2.18 12.29 22.64
CA PHE A 337 -1.00 11.59 23.17
C PHE A 337 -1.20 10.99 24.57
N SER A 338 -2.03 11.62 25.41
CA SER A 338 -2.35 11.14 26.75
C SER A 338 -3.04 9.76 26.79
N GLN A 339 -3.66 9.32 25.68
CA GLN A 339 -4.38 8.04 25.59
C GLN A 339 -3.52 6.85 25.15
N ASP A 340 -2.25 7.06 24.83
CA ASP A 340 -1.31 5.98 24.52
C ASP A 340 -0.29 5.79 25.65
N LYS A 341 0.05 4.54 25.96
CA LYS A 341 0.92 4.20 27.11
C LYS A 341 2.35 4.70 26.94
N VAL A 342 2.84 4.79 25.70
CA VAL A 342 4.19 5.27 25.37
C VAL A 342 4.15 6.79 25.17
N ALA A 343 3.18 7.31 24.42
CA ALA A 343 3.12 8.74 24.14
C ALA A 343 2.89 9.57 25.41
N LYS A 344 2.11 9.08 26.38
CA LYS A 344 1.91 9.78 27.67
C LYS A 344 3.18 9.94 28.52
N THR A 345 4.27 9.25 28.19
CA THR A 345 5.56 9.41 28.90
C THR A 345 6.43 10.52 28.31
N ILE A 346 5.98 11.16 27.22
CA ILE A 346 6.70 12.28 26.61
C ILE A 346 6.60 13.49 27.54
N PRO A 347 7.72 14.18 27.84
CA PRO A 347 7.71 15.42 28.64
C PRO A 347 6.75 16.48 28.06
N ALA A 348 5.99 17.15 28.94
CA ALA A 348 4.94 18.08 28.54
C ALA A 348 5.43 19.25 27.68
N ASP A 349 6.67 19.69 27.88
CA ASP A 349 7.34 20.74 27.11
C ASP A 349 7.61 20.33 25.65
N LYS A 350 7.67 19.03 25.33
CA LYS A 350 7.90 18.51 23.96
C LYS A 350 6.62 18.25 23.19
N VAL A 351 5.47 18.21 23.87
CA VAL A 351 4.18 17.89 23.25
C VAL A 351 3.75 18.93 22.20
N PRO A 352 3.89 20.25 22.41
CA PRO A 352 3.48 21.25 21.42
C PRO A 352 4.21 21.13 20.08
N ASP A 353 5.53 20.88 20.09
CA ASP A 353 6.31 20.71 18.86
C ASP A 353 5.95 19.41 18.15
N LEU A 354 5.72 18.33 18.89
CA LEU A 354 5.28 17.06 18.34
C LEU A 354 3.88 17.15 17.71
N ASP A 355 2.94 17.84 18.38
CA ASP A 355 1.60 18.10 17.86
C ASP A 355 1.67 18.88 16.54
N LYS A 356 2.40 20.00 16.54
CA LYS A 356 2.62 20.81 15.35
C LYS A 356 3.29 20.02 14.22
N HIS A 357 4.21 19.11 14.52
CA HIS A 357 4.82 18.26 13.52
C HIS A 357 3.82 17.27 12.90
N VAL A 358 2.95 16.65 13.70
CA VAL A 358 1.89 15.77 13.18
C VAL A 358 0.93 16.55 12.26
N GLN A 359 0.52 17.75 12.66
CA GLN A 359 -0.38 18.62 11.88
C GLN A 359 0.23 19.05 10.53
N ASN A 360 1.55 19.29 10.49
CA ASN A 360 2.25 19.82 9.31
C ASN A 360 2.93 18.75 8.45
N ALA A 361 2.98 17.49 8.87
CA ALA A 361 3.66 16.41 8.15
C ALA A 361 3.14 16.19 6.71
N GLY A 362 1.95 16.68 6.36
CA GLY A 362 1.47 16.78 4.98
C GLY A 362 2.29 17.77 4.16
N THR A 363 2.45 18.98 4.69
CA THR A 363 3.24 20.08 4.10
C THR A 363 4.71 19.69 4.01
N ASP A 364 5.29 19.10 5.06
CA ASP A 364 6.69 18.68 5.08
C ASP A 364 7.03 17.75 3.90
N VAL A 365 6.12 16.84 3.54
CA VAL A 365 6.29 15.93 2.39
C VAL A 365 6.17 16.66 1.06
N VAL A 366 5.27 17.64 0.95
CA VAL A 366 5.14 18.47 -0.27
C VAL A 366 6.43 19.26 -0.49
N ASP A 367 6.97 19.86 0.57
CA ASP A 367 8.19 20.66 0.52
C ASP A 367 9.41 19.78 0.20
N ALA A 368 9.53 18.61 0.83
CA ALA A 368 10.58 17.63 0.53
C ALA A 368 10.51 17.09 -0.91
N LYS A 369 9.32 17.06 -1.52
CA LYS A 369 9.13 16.74 -2.94
C LYS A 369 9.32 17.94 -3.87
N GLY A 370 9.73 19.10 -3.34
CA GLY A 370 9.89 20.35 -4.12
C GLY A 370 8.57 20.80 -4.76
N GLY A 371 7.45 20.61 -4.06
CA GLY A 371 6.11 20.93 -4.56
C GLY A 371 5.54 19.95 -5.59
N LYS A 372 6.28 18.89 -5.97
CA LYS A 372 5.87 17.90 -6.99
C LYS A 372 4.95 16.82 -6.42
N GLY A 373 3.83 17.24 -5.84
CA GLY A 373 2.81 16.39 -5.26
C GLY A 373 2.97 16.14 -3.76
N SER A 374 2.01 15.42 -3.18
CA SER A 374 1.91 15.15 -1.74
C SER A 374 2.31 13.72 -1.39
N ALA A 375 2.04 13.29 -0.16
CA ALA A 375 2.27 11.91 0.28
C ALA A 375 1.50 10.91 -0.60
N THR A 376 2.24 9.98 -1.21
CA THR A 376 1.69 8.94 -2.08
C THR A 376 1.84 7.56 -1.43
N LEU A 377 3.08 7.13 -1.18
CA LEU A 377 3.40 5.80 -0.65
C LEU A 377 2.89 5.59 0.77
N SER A 378 3.11 6.56 1.66
CA SER A 378 2.62 6.49 3.05
C SER A 378 1.09 6.60 3.11
N MET A 379 0.47 7.34 2.19
CA MET A 379 -0.99 7.41 2.09
C MET A 379 -1.57 6.09 1.58
N ALA A 380 -0.94 5.43 0.60
CA ALA A 380 -1.34 4.09 0.18
C ALA A 380 -1.21 3.06 1.31
N TYR A 381 -0.13 3.11 2.09
CA TYR A 381 0.01 2.29 3.29
C TYR A 381 -1.13 2.53 4.30
N ALA A 382 -1.43 3.79 4.60
CA ALA A 382 -2.50 4.16 5.53
C ALA A 382 -3.89 3.73 5.01
N GLY A 383 -4.17 3.94 3.72
CA GLY A 383 -5.39 3.49 3.06
C GLY A 383 -5.55 1.97 3.08
N ALA A 384 -4.48 1.22 2.83
CA ALA A 384 -4.49 -0.24 2.92
C ALA A 384 -4.64 -0.74 4.36
N ARG A 385 -4.03 -0.07 5.36
CA ARG A 385 -4.23 -0.37 6.78
C ARG A 385 -5.70 -0.21 7.17
N PHE A 386 -6.32 0.89 6.77
CA PHE A 386 -7.75 1.12 6.96
C PHE A 386 -8.60 0.07 6.23
N GLY A 387 -8.33 -0.16 4.94
CA GLY A 387 -9.03 -1.16 4.14
C GLY A 387 -8.97 -2.54 4.77
N LYS A 388 -7.78 -2.97 5.23
CA LYS A 388 -7.62 -4.21 5.99
C LYS A 388 -8.47 -4.23 7.26
N ALA A 389 -8.53 -3.14 8.02
CA ALA A 389 -9.34 -3.09 9.24
C ALA A 389 -10.85 -3.20 8.95
N VAL A 390 -11.31 -2.62 7.84
CA VAL A 390 -12.70 -2.80 7.35
C VAL A 390 -12.93 -4.26 6.97
N LEU A 391 -12.08 -4.86 6.13
CA LEU A 391 -12.23 -6.26 5.71
C LEU A 391 -12.16 -7.25 6.88
N ASP A 392 -11.27 -7.01 7.85
CA ASP A 392 -11.23 -7.78 9.09
C ASP A 392 -12.59 -7.68 9.82
N GLY A 393 -13.15 -6.47 9.94
CA GLY A 393 -14.47 -6.22 10.53
C GLY A 393 -15.61 -6.92 9.80
N LEU A 394 -15.64 -6.83 8.47
CA LEU A 394 -16.61 -7.52 7.60
C LEU A 394 -16.52 -9.05 7.74
N ALA A 395 -15.33 -9.58 8.03
CA ALA A 395 -15.10 -11.00 8.33
C ALA A 395 -15.40 -11.38 9.80
N GLY A 396 -16.11 -10.53 10.55
CA GLY A 396 -16.49 -10.79 11.95
C GLY A 396 -15.38 -10.48 12.97
N ARG A 397 -14.19 -10.04 12.53
CA ARG A 397 -13.10 -9.68 13.44
C ARG A 397 -13.14 -8.19 13.75
N ARG A 398 -13.77 -7.85 14.87
CA ARG A 398 -13.89 -6.48 15.38
C ARG A 398 -12.54 -5.74 15.35
N ARG A 399 -12.52 -4.55 14.73
CA ARG A 399 -11.37 -3.62 14.73
C ARG A 399 -11.76 -2.26 15.29
N ILE A 400 -10.77 -1.53 15.80
CA ILE A 400 -10.92 -0.16 16.25
C ILE A 400 -9.91 0.70 15.51
N GLU A 401 -10.39 1.73 14.81
CA GLU A 401 -9.55 2.69 14.09
C GLU A 401 -10.11 4.11 14.30
N CYS A 402 -9.26 5.13 14.15
CA CYS A 402 -9.74 6.51 14.06
C CYS A 402 -10.12 6.82 12.61
N VAL A 403 -11.33 7.34 12.40
CA VAL A 403 -11.85 7.67 11.07
C VAL A 403 -12.69 8.94 11.14
N TYR A 404 -12.79 9.70 10.05
CA TYR A 404 -13.67 10.87 9.94
C TYR A 404 -15.03 10.45 9.38
N CYS A 405 -16.07 10.43 10.21
CA CYS A 405 -17.41 10.02 9.81
C CYS A 405 -18.47 10.88 10.48
N LYS A 406 -19.75 10.63 10.16
CA LYS A 406 -20.87 11.19 10.91
C LYS A 406 -20.73 10.82 12.39
N SER A 407 -20.95 11.79 13.27
CA SER A 407 -20.74 11.63 14.71
C SER A 407 -21.74 12.46 15.51
N ASP A 408 -22.02 11.99 16.72
CA ASP A 408 -22.80 12.64 17.76
C ASP A 408 -21.96 12.81 19.06
N ALA A 409 -20.63 12.69 18.95
CA ALA A 409 -19.72 12.80 20.10
C ALA A 409 -19.36 14.25 20.44
N THR A 410 -19.65 15.20 19.54
CA THR A 410 -19.50 16.64 19.74
C THR A 410 -20.72 17.33 19.13
N ASP A 411 -20.83 18.66 19.26
CA ASP A 411 -21.87 19.45 18.59
C ASP A 411 -21.69 19.50 17.06
N LEU A 412 -20.55 19.01 16.54
CA LEU A 412 -20.29 18.92 15.11
C LEU A 412 -20.90 17.63 14.52
N PRO A 413 -21.54 17.69 13.34
CA PRO A 413 -22.18 16.52 12.72
C PRO A 413 -21.19 15.48 12.18
N TYR A 414 -19.92 15.86 12.00
CA TYR A 414 -18.84 14.98 11.52
C TYR A 414 -17.58 15.24 12.33
N PHE A 415 -16.91 14.16 12.74
CA PHE A 415 -15.71 14.23 13.58
C PHE A 415 -14.83 13.00 13.38
N ALA A 416 -13.51 13.18 13.40
CA ALA A 416 -12.57 12.08 13.42
C ALA A 416 -12.49 11.52 14.83
N GLN A 417 -12.75 10.23 15.01
CA GLN A 417 -12.66 9.57 16.31
C GLN A 417 -12.56 8.06 16.17
N LYS A 418 -12.35 7.38 17.30
CA LYS A 418 -12.35 5.91 17.33
C LYS A 418 -13.74 5.38 16.99
N VAL A 419 -13.78 4.43 16.08
CA VAL A 419 -14.98 3.67 15.74
C VAL A 419 -14.71 2.18 15.84
N VAL A 420 -15.76 1.39 16.01
CA VAL A 420 -15.73 -0.06 15.90
C VAL A 420 -16.13 -0.46 14.49
N LEU A 421 -15.21 -1.14 13.79
CA LEU A 421 -15.47 -1.78 12.50
C LEU A 421 -15.89 -3.23 12.74
N GLY A 422 -17.03 -3.62 12.18
CA GLY A 422 -17.63 -4.96 12.27
C GLY A 422 -18.34 -5.34 10.97
N GLU A 423 -19.24 -6.33 11.02
CA GLU A 423 -19.85 -6.95 9.82
C GLU A 423 -20.65 -5.99 8.93
N GLY A 424 -21.14 -4.86 9.48
CA GLY A 424 -21.85 -3.81 8.73
C GLY A 424 -21.00 -2.60 8.32
N GLY A 425 -19.69 -2.61 8.55
CA GLY A 425 -18.84 -1.41 8.48
C GLY A 425 -18.72 -0.76 9.86
N VAL A 426 -19.04 0.53 10.01
CA VAL A 426 -19.02 1.19 11.31
C VAL A 426 -20.22 0.74 12.14
N THR A 427 -19.97 -0.04 13.20
CA THR A 427 -21.01 -0.60 14.08
C THR A 427 -21.21 0.21 15.35
N LYS A 428 -20.20 0.98 15.76
CA LYS A 428 -20.26 1.85 16.94
C LYS A 428 -19.28 3.00 16.83
N VAL A 429 -19.75 4.22 17.09
CA VAL A 429 -18.91 5.39 17.33
C VAL A 429 -18.51 5.40 18.82
N LEU A 430 -17.21 5.46 19.13
CA LEU A 430 -16.73 5.49 20.52
C LEU A 430 -16.61 6.95 20.97
N LYS A 431 -17.30 7.27 22.08
CA LYS A 431 -17.30 8.58 22.71
C LYS A 431 -16.15 8.72 23.70
#